data_AF-A0A9E6QXS4-F1
#
_entry.id   AF-A0A9E6QXS4-F1
#
_cell.length_a   1.000
_cell.length_b   1.000
_cell.length_c   1.000
_cell.angle_alpha   90.00
_cell.angle_beta   90.00
_cell.angle_gamma   90.00
#
_symmetry.space_group_name_H-M   'P 1'
#
loop_
_entity.id
_entity.type
_entity.pdbx_description
1 polymer ?
#
loop_
_entity_poly.entity_id
_entity_poly.type
_entity_poly.pdbx_seq_one_letter_code
_entity_poly.pdbx_strand_id
1 'polypeptide(L)'
;MATIPYRTEQLAAVGKELILVGPVPTPRWDVASEVSRSIAFNRPLARDLAVSQEDFLARHAMVVNPMQARLGARFVRPHEAICDGAQCHWVLDGRAIFADANHVAEAELSRFAPYFTEALAAPTEAQ
;
A
#
# COMPACT_ATOMS: atom_id res chain seq x y z
N MET A 1 -4.16 -22.22 -9.38
CA MET A 1 -4.28 -20.76 -9.23
C MET A 1 -5.74 -20.40 -9.04
N ALA A 2 -6.18 -20.17 -7.79
CA ALA A 2 -7.50 -19.60 -7.41
C ALA A 2 -7.56 -19.41 -5.86
N THR A 3 -6.54 -18.81 -5.23
CA THR A 3 -6.39 -18.88 -3.77
C THR A 3 -7.05 -17.75 -2.99
N ILE A 4 -7.09 -16.52 -3.51
CA ILE A 4 -7.64 -15.38 -2.75
C ILE A 4 -9.18 -15.41 -2.71
N PRO A 5 -9.91 -15.48 -3.84
CA PRO A 5 -11.38 -15.49 -3.81
C PRO A 5 -11.94 -16.67 -2.98
N TYR A 6 -11.36 -17.86 -3.18
CA TYR A 6 -11.76 -19.06 -2.45
C TYR A 6 -11.56 -18.92 -0.94
N ARG A 7 -10.42 -18.37 -0.49
CA ARG A 7 -10.15 -18.16 0.94
C ARG A 7 -11.04 -17.09 1.55
N THR A 8 -11.36 -16.04 0.79
CA THR A 8 -12.31 -15.00 1.26
C THR A 8 -13.71 -15.56 1.49
N GLU A 9 -14.16 -16.49 0.65
CA GLU A 9 -15.46 -17.16 0.78
C GLU A 9 -15.52 -18.09 2.00
N GLN A 10 -14.45 -18.84 2.27
CA GLN A 10 -14.35 -19.68 3.46
C GLN A 10 -14.41 -18.88 4.77
N LEU A 11 -13.75 -17.72 4.82
CA LEU A 11 -13.75 -16.85 6.00
C LEU A 11 -15.11 -16.17 6.21
N ALA A 12 -15.76 -15.76 5.13
CA ALA A 12 -17.12 -15.21 5.19
C ALA A 12 -18.13 -16.27 5.67
N ALA A 13 -18.00 -17.53 5.22
CA ALA A 13 -18.89 -18.62 5.59
C ALA A 13 -18.87 -18.98 7.09
N VAL A 14 -17.81 -18.60 7.82
CA VAL A 14 -17.70 -18.79 9.29
C VAL A 14 -18.08 -17.53 10.09
N GLY A 15 -18.80 -16.58 9.45
CA GLY A 15 -19.37 -15.40 10.10
C GLY A 15 -18.34 -14.35 10.50
N LYS A 16 -17.17 -14.32 9.85
CA LYS A 16 -16.16 -13.27 10.08
C LYS A 16 -16.39 -12.11 9.13
N GLU A 17 -16.22 -10.91 9.66
CA GLU A 17 -16.07 -9.72 8.84
C GLU A 17 -14.74 -9.78 8.09
N LEU A 18 -14.78 -9.44 6.80
CA LEU A 18 -13.64 -9.53 5.92
C LEU A 18 -13.33 -8.16 5.32
N ILE A 19 -12.08 -7.74 5.52
CA ILE A 19 -11.44 -6.63 4.85
C ILE A 19 -10.23 -7.19 4.11
N LEU A 20 -10.04 -6.75 2.87
CA LEU A 20 -8.87 -7.13 2.08
C LEU A 20 -7.97 -5.91 1.88
N VAL A 21 -6.68 -6.09 2.19
CA VAL A 21 -5.69 -5.04 2.02
C VAL A 21 -5.00 -5.21 0.67
N GLY A 22 -5.13 -4.19 -0.18
CA GLY A 22 -4.46 -4.13 -1.48
C GLY A 22 -2.94 -3.94 -1.36
N PRO A 23 -2.22 -4.01 -2.49
CA PRO A 23 -0.79 -3.80 -2.51
C PRO A 23 -0.41 -2.35 -2.16
N VAL A 24 0.82 -2.18 -1.67
CA VAL A 24 1.53 -0.91 -1.53
C VAL A 24 2.80 -0.98 -2.40
N PRO A 25 3.17 0.07 -3.16
CA PRO A 25 4.40 0.06 -3.93
C PRO A 25 5.60 0.01 -2.97
N THR A 26 6.64 -0.77 -3.31
CA THR A 26 7.83 -0.94 -2.46
C THR A 26 9.10 -0.50 -3.20
N PRO A 27 10.07 0.12 -2.51
CA PRO A 27 11.27 0.64 -3.14
C PRO A 27 12.20 -0.48 -3.63
N ARG A 28 12.27 -1.63 -2.92
CA ARG A 28 13.23 -2.73 -3.17
C ARG A 28 14.70 -2.35 -2.94
N TRP A 29 14.93 -1.29 -2.16
CA TRP A 29 16.22 -0.87 -1.63
C TRP A 29 15.98 -0.07 -0.36
N ASP A 30 17.00 0.01 0.50
CA ASP A 30 16.93 0.68 1.79
C ASP A 30 16.95 2.21 1.61
N VAL A 31 15.76 2.80 1.47
CA VAL A 31 15.58 4.24 1.22
C VAL A 31 16.17 5.07 2.35
N ALA A 32 15.81 4.73 3.59
CA ALA A 32 16.22 5.49 4.77
C ALA A 32 17.75 5.55 4.89
N SER A 33 18.43 4.40 4.77
CA SER A 33 19.88 4.34 4.90
C SER A 33 20.61 5.05 3.76
N GLU A 34 20.19 4.84 2.51
CA GLU A 34 20.86 5.41 1.34
C GLU A 34 20.64 6.93 1.23
N VAL A 35 19.43 7.43 1.50
CA VAL A 35 19.14 8.87 1.56
C VAL A 35 19.94 9.53 2.68
N SER A 36 19.98 8.91 3.87
CA SER A 36 20.77 9.43 5.00
C SER A 36 22.25 9.53 4.67
N ARG A 37 22.83 8.52 3.99
CA ARG A 37 24.23 8.56 3.55
C ARG A 37 24.48 9.62 2.49
N SER A 38 23.57 9.77 1.54
CA SER A 38 23.63 10.83 0.51
C SER A 38 23.71 12.21 1.16
N ILE A 39 22.88 12.49 2.16
CA ILE A 39 22.89 13.75 2.92
C ILE A 39 24.19 13.87 3.74
N ALA A 40 24.52 12.86 4.55
CA ALA A 40 25.65 12.92 5.48
C ALA A 40 27.00 13.13 4.77
N PHE A 41 27.15 12.59 3.56
CA PHE A 41 28.39 12.69 2.79
C PHE A 41 28.32 13.69 1.64
N ASN A 42 27.23 14.46 1.53
CA ASN A 42 26.98 15.39 0.42
C ASN A 42 27.21 14.73 -0.97
N ARG A 43 26.67 13.52 -1.15
CA ARG A 43 26.77 12.74 -2.39
C ARG A 43 25.44 12.71 -3.11
N PRO A 44 25.42 12.74 -4.45
CA PRO A 44 24.17 12.58 -5.19
C PRO A 44 23.54 11.22 -4.94
N LEU A 45 22.22 11.19 -4.80
CA LEU A 45 21.45 9.94 -4.75
C LEU A 45 21.31 9.39 -6.17
N ALA A 46 21.70 8.14 -6.39
CA ALA A 46 21.67 7.50 -7.71
C ALA A 46 20.31 6.85 -8.06
N ARG A 47 19.28 7.05 -7.24
CA ARG A 47 17.98 6.39 -7.35
C ARG A 47 16.84 7.39 -7.21
N ASP A 48 15.75 7.12 -7.92
CA ASP A 48 14.55 7.93 -7.82
C ASP A 48 13.86 7.73 -6.47
N LEU A 49 13.35 8.82 -5.91
CA LEU A 49 12.58 8.84 -4.66
C LEU A 49 11.09 8.60 -4.86
N ALA A 50 10.69 8.23 -6.07
CA ALA A 50 9.31 7.90 -6.40
C ALA A 50 9.22 6.89 -7.55
N VAL A 51 8.04 6.32 -7.73
CA VAL A 51 7.69 5.48 -8.90
C VAL A 51 6.37 5.95 -9.51
N SER A 52 6.17 5.67 -10.80
CA SER A 52 4.90 5.92 -11.48
C SER A 52 3.75 5.17 -10.79
N GLN A 53 2.70 5.90 -10.42
CA GLN A 53 1.47 5.30 -9.89
C GLN A 53 0.75 4.48 -10.97
N GLU A 54 0.72 4.97 -12.21
CA GLU A 54 0.13 4.26 -13.34
C GLU A 54 0.79 2.87 -13.53
N ASP A 55 2.12 2.81 -13.56
CA ASP A 55 2.86 1.55 -13.69
C ASP A 55 2.64 0.62 -12.51
N PHE A 56 2.50 1.16 -11.30
CA PHE A 56 2.15 0.39 -10.13
C PHE A 56 0.75 -0.22 -10.24
N LEU A 57 -0.25 0.58 -10.62
CA LEU A 57 -1.63 0.13 -10.77
C LEU A 57 -1.77 -0.90 -11.89
N ALA A 58 -1.16 -0.65 -13.05
CA ALA A 58 -1.17 -1.56 -14.20
C ALA A 58 -0.62 -2.95 -13.83
N ARG A 59 0.47 -3.01 -13.07
CA ARG A 59 1.07 -4.27 -12.60
C ARG A 59 0.15 -5.09 -11.70
N HIS A 60 -0.80 -4.46 -11.01
CA HIS A 60 -1.68 -5.13 -10.04
C HIS A 60 -3.14 -5.21 -10.50
N ALA A 61 -3.48 -4.65 -11.67
CA ALA A 61 -4.84 -4.51 -12.17
C ALA A 61 -5.63 -5.84 -12.20
N MET A 62 -4.96 -6.93 -12.56
CA MET A 62 -5.57 -8.27 -12.63
C MET A 62 -6.10 -8.80 -11.29
N VAL A 63 -5.61 -8.28 -10.17
CA VAL A 63 -6.06 -8.64 -8.82
C VAL A 63 -6.86 -7.51 -8.19
N VAL A 64 -6.38 -6.27 -8.30
CA VAL A 64 -6.98 -5.10 -7.65
C VAL A 64 -8.38 -4.82 -8.21
N ASN A 65 -8.56 -4.80 -9.53
CA ASN A 65 -9.84 -4.45 -10.14
C ASN A 65 -10.98 -5.40 -9.74
N PRO A 66 -10.83 -6.74 -9.83
CA PRO A 66 -11.90 -7.64 -9.42
C PRO A 66 -12.16 -7.61 -7.90
N MET A 67 -11.13 -7.39 -7.07
CA MET A 67 -11.32 -7.28 -5.62
C MET A 67 -12.04 -5.98 -5.24
N GLN A 68 -11.67 -4.85 -5.86
CA GLN A 68 -12.35 -3.57 -5.68
C GLN A 68 -13.82 -3.65 -6.10
N ALA A 69 -14.10 -4.28 -7.25
CA ALA A 69 -15.47 -4.46 -7.74
C ALA A 69 -16.31 -5.34 -6.80
N ARG A 70 -15.71 -6.35 -6.16
CA ARG A 70 -16.40 -7.28 -5.26
C ARG A 70 -16.58 -6.76 -3.83
N LEU A 71 -15.60 -6.04 -3.29
CA LEU A 71 -15.57 -5.66 -1.88
C LEU A 71 -15.89 -4.18 -1.63
N GLY A 72 -15.86 -3.34 -2.67
CA GLY A 72 -16.15 -1.90 -2.55
C GLY A 72 -15.24 -1.24 -1.51
N ALA A 73 -15.85 -0.54 -0.55
CA ALA A 73 -15.13 0.15 0.53
C ALA A 73 -14.38 -0.80 1.48
N ARG A 74 -14.67 -2.11 1.48
CA ARG A 74 -13.94 -3.12 2.28
C ARG A 74 -12.62 -3.57 1.63
N PHE A 75 -12.27 -3.02 0.47
CA PHE A 75 -10.96 -3.19 -0.14
C PHE A 75 -10.08 -1.98 0.19
N VAL A 76 -9.14 -2.14 1.12
CA VAL A 76 -8.22 -1.07 1.53
C VAL A 76 -7.23 -0.81 0.40
N ARG A 77 -7.04 0.46 0.04
CA ARG A 77 -6.07 0.91 -0.96
C ARG A 77 -4.89 1.64 -0.30
N PRO A 78 -3.98 0.91 0.39
CA PRO A 78 -2.94 1.55 1.20
C PRO A 78 -1.94 2.36 0.37
N HIS A 79 -1.81 2.10 -0.93
CA HIS A 79 -0.96 2.89 -1.82
C HIS A 79 -1.35 4.38 -1.85
N GLU A 80 -2.63 4.71 -1.67
CA GLU A 80 -3.10 6.11 -1.69
C GLU A 80 -2.48 6.95 -0.55
N ALA A 81 -2.00 6.30 0.51
CA ALA A 81 -1.29 6.98 1.59
C ALA A 81 0.02 7.63 1.12
N ILE A 82 0.60 7.14 0.03
CA ILE A 82 1.95 7.54 -0.43
C ILE A 82 1.98 7.94 -1.90
N CYS A 83 0.84 7.94 -2.60
CA CYS A 83 0.74 8.37 -3.98
C CYS A 83 -0.08 9.65 -4.13
N ASP A 84 0.28 10.50 -5.09
CA ASP A 84 -0.34 11.83 -5.32
C ASP A 84 -1.21 11.91 -6.59
N GLY A 85 -1.49 10.78 -7.22
CA GLY A 85 -2.21 10.68 -8.50
C GLY A 85 -1.29 10.49 -9.71
N ALA A 86 -0.01 10.84 -9.60
CA ALA A 86 0.99 10.62 -10.65
C ALA A 86 2.13 9.72 -10.18
N GLN A 87 2.62 9.94 -8.96
CA GLN A 87 3.77 9.26 -8.39
C GLN A 87 3.47 8.73 -7.01
N CYS A 88 4.16 7.64 -6.65
CA CYS A 88 4.20 7.09 -5.30
C CYS A 88 5.57 7.34 -4.69
N HIS A 89 5.61 8.05 -3.57
CA HIS A 89 6.82 8.64 -2.99
C HIS A 89 7.40 7.77 -1.88
N TRP A 90 8.73 7.68 -1.82
CA TRP A 90 9.47 6.97 -0.79
C TRP A 90 9.84 7.86 0.41
N VAL A 91 9.80 9.17 0.20
CA VAL A 91 10.05 10.18 1.22
C VAL A 91 8.94 11.23 1.14
N LEU A 92 8.23 11.46 2.23
CA LEU A 92 7.22 12.51 2.37
C LEU A 92 7.50 13.32 3.63
N ASP A 93 7.36 14.64 3.54
CA ASP A 93 7.58 15.54 4.68
C ASP A 93 8.96 15.36 5.36
N GLY A 94 9.98 15.04 4.56
CA GLY A 94 11.34 14.76 5.03
C GLY A 94 11.53 13.41 5.75
N ARG A 95 10.52 12.53 5.73
CA ARG A 95 10.55 11.22 6.40
C ARG A 95 10.46 10.09 5.40
N ALA A 96 11.29 9.07 5.59
CA ALA A 96 11.24 7.86 4.78
C ALA A 96 10.00 7.03 5.13
N ILE A 97 9.26 6.60 4.11
CA ILE A 97 8.05 5.79 4.25
C ILE A 97 8.36 4.37 4.74
N PHE A 98 9.53 3.85 4.36
CA PHE A 98 9.94 2.49 4.65
C PHE A 98 11.14 2.46 5.59
N ALA A 99 11.12 1.54 6.57
CA ALA A 99 12.23 1.30 7.48
C ALA A 99 13.38 0.54 6.79
N ASP A 100 13.05 -0.26 5.77
CA ASP A 100 13.98 -1.01 4.95
C ASP A 100 13.50 -1.06 3.49
N ALA A 101 13.84 -2.11 2.75
CA ALA A 101 13.49 -2.24 1.34
C ALA A 101 11.99 -2.47 1.05
N ASN A 102 11.17 -2.80 2.06
CA ASN A 102 9.77 -3.18 1.86
C ASN A 102 8.84 -3.03 3.07
N HIS A 103 9.32 -2.83 4.29
CA HIS A 103 8.50 -2.65 5.49
C HIS A 103 8.24 -1.17 5.76
N VAL A 104 6.97 -0.80 5.94
CA VAL A 104 6.56 0.57 6.33
C VAL A 104 7.19 0.91 7.67
N ALA A 105 7.74 2.11 7.79
CA ALA A 105 8.31 2.61 9.02
C ALA A 105 7.23 2.82 10.08
N GLU A 106 7.51 2.47 11.34
CA GLU A 106 6.57 2.63 12.46
C GLU A 106 6.05 4.07 12.56
N ALA A 107 6.93 5.04 12.39
CA ALA A 107 6.61 6.48 12.43
C ALA A 107 5.59 6.92 11.35
N GLU A 108 5.43 6.14 10.28
CA GLU A 108 4.54 6.45 9.16
C GLU A 108 3.23 5.65 9.20
N LEU A 109 3.02 4.77 10.18
CA LEU A 109 1.78 3.98 10.27
C LEU A 109 0.52 4.84 10.37
N SER A 110 0.60 5.99 11.02
CA SER A 110 -0.51 6.95 11.13
C SER A 110 -0.97 7.50 9.78
N ARG A 111 -0.09 7.54 8.77
CA ARG A 111 -0.41 7.94 7.39
C ARG A 111 -1.34 6.94 6.69
N PHE A 112 -1.22 5.66 7.05
CA PHE A 112 -2.03 4.58 6.48
C PHE A 112 -3.36 4.40 7.22
N ALA A 113 -3.44 4.76 8.49
CA ALA A 113 -4.61 4.53 9.36
C ALA A 113 -5.97 4.99 8.79
N PRO A 114 -6.10 6.14 8.09
CA PRO A 114 -7.38 6.58 7.53
C PRO A 114 -7.99 5.56 6.55
N TYR A 115 -7.16 4.92 5.72
CA TYR A 115 -7.61 3.95 4.71
C TYR A 115 -8.12 2.64 5.33
N PHE A 116 -7.63 2.28 6.51
CA PHE A 116 -8.15 1.14 7.26
C PHE A 116 -9.44 1.51 8.02
N THR A 117 -9.49 2.72 8.57
CA THR A 117 -10.66 3.20 9.32
C THR A 117 -11.90 3.28 8.42
N GLU A 118 -11.74 3.75 7.19
CA GLU A 118 -12.80 3.75 6.18
C GLU A 118 -13.34 2.34 5.91
N ALA A 119 -12.44 1.38 5.67
CA ALA A 119 -12.83 0.00 5.38
C ALA A 119 -13.47 -0.72 6.58
N LEU A 120 -13.04 -0.40 7.80
CA LEU A 120 -13.61 -0.94 9.05
C LEU A 120 -14.97 -0.33 9.39
N ALA A 121 -15.27 0.87 8.89
CA ALA A 121 -16.58 1.51 9.07
C ALA A 121 -17.58 1.12 7.97
N ALA A 122 -17.13 0.46 6.90
CA ALA A 122 -17.97 0.07 5.78
C ALA A 122 -18.95 -1.03 6.21
N PRO A 123 -20.26 -0.87 5.96
CA PRO A 123 -21.23 -1.90 6.29
C PRO A 123 -20.91 -3.19 5.52
N THR A 124 -20.97 -4.32 6.20
CA THR A 124 -21.11 -5.63 5.55
C THR A 124 -22.42 -5.63 4.76
N GLU A 125 -22.35 -5.49 3.44
CA GLU A 125 -23.51 -5.74 2.59
C GLU A 125 -24.09 -7.11 2.94
N ALA A 126 -25.35 -7.12 3.39
CA ALA A 126 -26.14 -8.33 3.48
C ALA A 126 -26.34 -8.84 2.06
N GLN A 127 -25.87 -10.07 1.80
CA GLN A 127 -26.22 -10.82 0.60
C GLN A 127 -27.72 -11.12 0.58
#